data_AF-A0A174CPZ0-F1
#
_entry.id   AF-A0A174CPZ0-F1
#
_cell.length_a   1.000
_cell.length_b   1.000
_cell.length_c   1.000
_cell.angle_alpha   90.00
_cell.angle_beta   90.00
_cell.angle_gamma   90.00
#
_symmetry.space_group_name_H-M   'P 1'
#
loop_
_entity.id
_entity.type
_entity.pdbx_description
1 polymer ?
#
loop_
_entity_poly.entity_id
_entity_poly.type
_entity_poly.pdbx_seq_one_letter_code
_entity_poly.pdbx_strand_id
1 'polypeptide(L)' 'MTFYMELRRREEKGREKGREEGLKEGKAEGRWATLVELVHDGLLTVKEAAKRAGMSEEAFRKLVTH' A
#
# COMPACT_ATOMS: atom_id res chain seq x y z
N MET A 1 -28.09 -29.82 -6.86
CA MET A 1 -27.34 -29.55 -5.61
C MET A 1 -26.01 -28.80 -5.83
N THR A 2 -25.65 -28.38 -7.05
CA THR A 2 -24.29 -27.89 -7.38
C THR A 2 -24.17 -26.37 -7.52
N PHE A 3 -25.26 -25.68 -7.86
CA PHE A 3 -25.21 -24.23 -8.13
C PHE A 3 -24.98 -23.37 -6.87
N TYR A 4 -25.57 -23.76 -5.74
CA TYR A 4 -25.44 -23.04 -4.47
C TYR A 4 -24.04 -23.17 -3.83
N MET A 5 -23.34 -24.29 -4.07
CA MET A 5 -21.97 -24.48 -3.56
C MET A 5 -20.94 -23.66 -4.34
N GLU A 6 -21.10 -23.51 -5.66
CA GLU A 6 -20.20 -22.71 -6.49
C GLU A 6 -20.32 -21.20 -6.22
N LEU A 7 -21.53 -20.71 -5.96
CA LEU A 7 -21.76 -19.30 -5.63
C LEU A 7 -21.08 -18.93 -4.30
N ARG A 8 -21.24 -19.77 -3.27
CA ARG A 8 -20.56 -19.62 -1.97
C ARG A 8 -19.04 -19.61 -2.11
N ARG A 9 -18.48 -20.48 -2.97
CA ARG A 9 -17.04 -20.54 -3.23
C ARG A 9 -16.50 -19.29 -3.96
N ARG A 10 -17.32 -18.66 -4.81
CA ARG A 10 -16.97 -17.40 -5.48
C ARG A 10 -16.98 -16.21 -4.53
N GLU A 11 -17.99 -16.11 -3.66
CA GLU A 11 -18.08 -15.03 -2.66
C GLU A 11 -16.98 -15.12 -1.61
N GLU A 12 -16.65 -16.32 -1.14
CA GLU A 12 -15.57 -16.55 -0.18
C GLU A 12 -14.20 -16.14 -0.75
N LYS A 13 -13.91 -16.53 -1.99
CA LYS A 13 -12.70 -16.09 -2.72
C LYS A 13 -12.66 -14.58 -2.96
N GLY A 14 -13.80 -13.95 -3.23
CA GLY A 14 -13.88 -12.50 -3.41
C GLY A 14 -13.53 -11.72 -2.14
N ARG A 15 -14.02 -12.19 -0.99
CA ARG A 15 -13.70 -11.59 0.32
C ARG A 15 -12.26 -11.82 0.75
N GLU A 16 -11.71 -12.99 0.47
CA GLU A 16 -10.31 -13.31 0.78
C GLU A 16 -9.35 -12.45 -0.05
N LYS A 17 -9.60 -12.32 -1.36
CA LYS A 17 -8.82 -11.43 -2.23
C LYS A 17 -8.93 -9.96 -1.81
N GLY A 18 -10.14 -9.46 -1.56
CA GLY A 18 -10.33 -8.07 -1.14
C GLY A 18 -9.67 -7.75 0.20
N ARG A 19 -9.62 -8.71 1.14
CA ARG A 19 -8.87 -8.55 2.40
C ARG A 19 -7.37 -8.57 2.19
N GLU A 20 -6.86 -9.46 1.35
CA GLU A 20 -5.42 -9.54 1.09
C GLU A 20 -4.91 -8.30 0.35
N GLU A 21 -5.68 -7.81 -0.64
CA GLU A 21 -5.40 -6.57 -1.38
C GLU A 21 -5.46 -5.37 -0.43
N GLY A 22 -6.54 -5.21 0.35
CA GLY A 22 -6.64 -4.10 1.31
C GLY A 22 -5.57 -4.12 2.41
N LEU A 23 -5.12 -5.31 2.84
CA LEU A 23 -4.02 -5.41 3.82
C LEU A 23 -2.67 -5.08 3.20
N LYS A 24 -2.44 -5.44 1.93
CA LYS A 24 -1.21 -5.10 1.20
C LYS A 24 -1.16 -3.59 0.92
N GLU A 25 -2.28 -3.02 0.50
CA GLU A 25 -2.42 -1.60 0.18
C GLU A 25 -2.26 -0.75 1.45
N GLY A 26 -2.96 -1.07 2.54
CA GLY A 26 -2.82 -0.36 3.81
C GLY A 26 -1.41 -0.47 4.44
N LYS A 27 -0.71 -1.60 4.27
CA LYS A 27 0.69 -1.74 4.71
C LYS A 27 1.67 -0.93 3.83
N ALA A 28 1.38 -0.81 2.54
CA ALA A 28 2.19 -0.01 1.63
C ALA A 28 2.01 1.49 1.92
N GLU A 29 0.76 1.94 2.08
CA GLU A 29 0.41 3.31 2.46
C GLU A 29 1.02 3.71 3.81
N GLY A 30 0.90 2.87 4.83
CA GLY A 30 1.50 3.15 6.15
C GLY A 30 3.03 3.29 6.08
N ARG A 31 3.70 2.49 5.25
CA ARG A 31 5.15 2.61 5.04
C ARG A 31 5.52 3.93 4.37
N TRP A 32 4.74 4.39 3.39
CA TRP A 32 5.01 5.66 2.72
C TRP A 32 4.76 6.84 3.66
N ALA A 33 3.69 6.80 4.45
CA ALA A 33 3.39 7.84 5.44
C ALA A 33 4.54 8.01 6.44
N THR A 34 5.05 6.92 7.02
CA THR A 34 6.21 6.98 7.92
C THR A 34 7.47 7.51 7.21
N LEU A 35 7.70 7.13 5.95
CA LEU A 35 8.85 7.66 5.19
C LEU A 35 8.70 9.16 4.91
N VAL A 36 7.48 9.65 4.64
CA VAL A 36 7.19 11.07 4.44
C VAL A 36 7.42 11.86 5.73
N GLU A 37 6.93 11.36 6.87
CA GLU A 37 7.17 11.96 8.19
C GLU A 37 8.67 12.04 8.50
N LEU A 38 9.43 10.96 8.27
CA LEU A 38 10.89 10.95 8.50
C LEU A 38 11.64 11.96 7.61
N VAL A 39 11.14 12.23 6.41
CA VAL A 39 11.71 13.28 5.54
C VAL A 39 11.34 14.67 6.05
N HIS A 40 10.11 14.86 6.52
CA HIS A 40 9.65 16.11 7.13
C HIS A 40 10.43 16.44 8.41
N ASP A 41 10.72 15.44 9.23
CA ASP A 41 11.52 15.56 10.46
C ASP A 41 13.01 15.83 10.18
N GLY A 42 13.43 15.79 8.92
CA GLY A 42 14.84 15.95 8.53
C GLY A 42 15.72 14.76 8.92
N LEU A 43 15.13 13.64 9.37
CA LEU A 43 15.81 12.39 9.71
C LEU A 43 16.23 11.60 8.47
N LEU A 44 15.56 11.82 7.34
CA LEU A 44 15.82 11.18 6.06
C LEU A 44 15.83 12.19 4.91
N THR A 45 16.69 11.97 3.93
CA THR A 45 16.65 12.75 2.69
C THR A 45 15.56 12.20 1.76
N VAL A 46 14.94 13.08 0.95
CA VAL A 46 13.95 12.70 -0.09
C VAL A 46 14.46 11.56 -0.96
N LYS A 47 15.75 11.57 -1.29
CA LYS A 47 16.43 10.55 -2.08
C LYS A 47 16.45 9.18 -1.43
N GLU A 48 16.81 9.11 -0.15
CA GLU A 48 16.87 7.86 0.60
C GLU A 48 15.47 7.30 0.88
N ALA A 49 14.51 8.19 1.15
CA ALA A 49 13.13 7.80 1.35
C ALA A 49 12.48 7.29 0.05
N ALA A 50 12.74 7.95 -1.10
CA ALA A 50 12.30 7.48 -2.41
C ALA A 50 12.87 6.09 -2.75
N LYS A 51 14.18 5.88 -2.51
CA LYS A 51 14.84 4.59 -2.71
C LYS A 51 14.26 3.49 -1.81
N ARG A 52 13.94 3.80 -0.54
CA ARG A 52 13.26 2.88 0.39
C ARG A 52 11.81 2.61 0.01
N ALA A 53 11.12 3.60 -0.55
CA ALA A 53 9.78 3.47 -1.08
C ALA A 53 9.74 2.72 -2.43
N GLY A 54 10.90 2.48 -3.05
CA GLY A 54 11.01 1.79 -4.34
C GLY A 54 10.54 2.63 -5.52
N MET A 55 10.55 3.96 -5.39
CA MET A 55 10.07 4.90 -6.41
C MET A 55 11.09 6.01 -6.68
N SER A 56 10.82 6.83 -7.70
CA SER A 56 11.67 7.98 -8.02
C SER A 56 11.49 9.12 -7.01
N GLU A 57 12.51 9.97 -6.88
CA GLU A 57 12.47 11.15 -6.00
C GLU A 57 11.30 12.09 -6.36
N GLU A 58 10.97 12.21 -7.64
CA GLU A 58 9.85 13.02 -8.14
C GLU A 58 8.50 12.45 -7.69
N ALA A 59 8.33 11.12 -7.75
CA ALA A 59 7.13 10.45 -7.27
C ALA A 59 6.98 10.61 -5.76
N PHE A 60 8.09 10.47 -5.02
CA PHE A 60 8.10 10.67 -3.58
C PHE A 60 7.81 12.13 -3.19
N ARG A 61 8.36 13.10 -3.94
CA ARG A 61 8.13 14.52 -3.68
C ARG A 61 6.67 14.90 -3.87
N LYS A 62 5.96 14.27 -4.81
CA LYS A 62 4.51 14.43 -4.95
C LYS A 62 3.73 13.91 -3.73
N LEU A 63 4.21 12.85 -3.09
CA LEU A 63 3.61 12.33 -1.85
C LEU A 63 3.85 13.25 -0.65
N VAL A 64 5.02 13.87 -0.55
CA VAL A 64 5.35 14.81 0.53
C VAL A 64 4.63 16.16 0.39
N THR A 65 4.35 16.58 -0.85
CA THR A 65 3.75 17.90 -1.12
C THR A 65 2.21 17.89 -1.05
N HIS A 66 1.58 16.72 -0.89
CA HIS A 66 0.12 16.59 -0.91
C HIS A 66 -0.49 16.58 0.49
#